data_AF-A0A7I9ZG40-F1
#
_entry.id   AF-A0A7I9ZG40-F1
#
_cell.length_a   1.000
_cell.length_b   1.000
_cell.length_c   1.000
_cell.angle_alpha   90.00
_cell.angle_beta   90.00
_cell.angle_gamma   90.00
#
_symmetry.space_group_name_H-M   'P 1'
#
loop_
_entity.id
_entity.type
_entity.pdbx_description
1 polymer ?
#
loop_
_entity_poly.entity_id
_entity_poly.type
_entity_poly.pdbx_seq_one_letter_code
_entity_poly.pdbx_strand_id
1 'polypeptide(L)'
;MTKLFIAERSARVSSALAGAAMIAGESIRFCADPAYVWNAEPDPKRRVALVSGGGAGHEPMHAGFVGTGGLDAACPGEIFTSPFNGQIYAACAKVALAEGVLQIVKNYTGDVLNFSIAAERLRSEGIPVEQVLVDEDWGSREAGDVGRRGTAATVVVEKVLGAAADAGLGLEELAALGRSLVAGSRTIAVAAEAHRNPDAGDRAFDVPDGELEYGVGIHGEPARERIPASDLPTLVDRMLDELVADMAVPDGVVVLVNGLGGIGHLELLHVADAVGQSLAGREIQIQSMVAGAYCTALDMRGLSLTLVAAGPSWLDYWLADHDTAALPTPRAFSVVAGQSTPAANQETSTSPSPWLAGLAERVEQRRSRFNALDQVAGDGDFGDNLAAGVSKAVARSGPDGDLGSDTGHLASAYLDDVGGSSGPLLGLVFGALAARIDGAAAADLPAALLAGFSDALTAVQRAGGAQRGDRTLVDTLAGIMDDTASRDQEVLDEAALRSAIAAAERTRDMTARRGRAAYVGDRVLGSPDPGAVAIAWLAAELWDAATGSPSGLGESADALLPNP
;
A
#
# COMPACT_ATOMS: atom_id res chain seq x y z
N MET A 1 -21.46 -1.25 0.60
CA MET A 1 -21.21 -0.66 -0.73
C MET A 1 -20.31 0.55 -0.55
N THR A 2 -19.09 0.49 -1.05
CA THR A 2 -18.13 1.61 -1.05
C THR A 2 -18.60 2.64 -2.08
N LYS A 3 -18.66 3.92 -1.69
CA LYS A 3 -19.20 5.03 -2.51
C LYS A 3 -18.05 5.91 -3.01
N LEU A 4 -18.09 6.29 -4.29
CA LEU A 4 -17.19 7.33 -4.81
C LEU A 4 -17.58 8.71 -4.25
N PHE A 5 -16.61 9.46 -3.74
CA PHE A 5 -16.80 10.82 -3.22
C PHE A 5 -16.66 11.86 -4.33
N ILE A 6 -17.57 11.83 -5.29
CA ILE A 6 -17.58 12.72 -6.46
C ILE A 6 -18.85 13.58 -6.49
N ALA A 7 -18.76 14.74 -7.13
CA ALA A 7 -19.90 15.62 -7.34
C ALA A 7 -20.98 14.96 -8.24
N GLU A 8 -22.14 15.62 -8.33
CA GLU A 8 -23.17 15.24 -9.29
C GLU A 8 -22.64 15.30 -10.73
N ARG A 9 -23.22 14.47 -11.61
CA ARG A 9 -22.69 14.19 -12.95
C ARG A 9 -22.32 15.44 -13.75
N SER A 10 -23.19 16.46 -13.77
CA SER A 10 -22.99 17.72 -14.51
C SER A 10 -21.84 18.59 -13.99
N ALA A 11 -21.31 18.31 -12.80
CA ALA A 11 -20.31 19.13 -12.14
C ALA A 11 -19.02 18.36 -11.76
N ARG A 12 -18.90 17.07 -12.10
CA ARG A 12 -17.76 16.22 -11.68
C ARG A 12 -16.42 16.81 -12.07
N VAL A 13 -16.25 17.05 -13.37
CA VAL A 13 -14.98 17.52 -13.95
C VAL A 13 -14.71 18.97 -13.56
N SER A 14 -15.72 19.84 -13.66
CA SER A 14 -15.58 21.26 -13.31
C SER A 14 -15.24 21.47 -11.83
N SER A 15 -15.83 20.68 -10.93
CA SER A 15 -15.50 20.73 -9.50
C SER A 15 -14.08 20.25 -9.22
N ALA A 16 -13.65 19.15 -9.88
CA ALA A 16 -12.29 18.63 -9.75
C ALA A 16 -11.25 19.64 -10.24
N LEU A 17 -11.49 20.27 -11.40
CA LEU A 17 -10.62 21.32 -11.96
C LEU A 17 -10.58 22.58 -11.10
N ALA A 18 -11.71 23.01 -10.54
CA ALA A 18 -11.75 24.12 -9.59
C ALA A 18 -10.91 23.78 -8.33
N GLY A 19 -11.02 22.55 -7.82
CA GLY A 19 -10.18 22.06 -6.73
C GLY A 19 -8.68 22.06 -7.09
N ALA A 20 -8.33 21.58 -8.28
CA ALA A 20 -6.96 21.60 -8.78
C ALA A 20 -6.37 23.03 -8.84
N ALA A 21 -7.15 24.00 -9.33
CA ALA A 21 -6.73 25.40 -9.32
C ALA A 21 -6.60 25.98 -7.91
N MET A 22 -7.48 25.61 -6.96
CA MET A 22 -7.40 26.07 -5.58
C MET A 22 -6.14 25.59 -4.86
N ILE A 23 -5.73 24.33 -5.08
CA ILE A 23 -4.55 23.77 -4.40
C ILE A 23 -3.22 24.22 -5.04
N ALA A 24 -3.23 24.56 -6.34
CA ALA A 24 -2.03 24.97 -7.06
C ALA A 24 -1.69 26.46 -6.88
N GLY A 25 -2.52 27.24 -6.18
CA GLY A 25 -2.25 28.64 -5.88
C GLY A 25 -2.56 29.60 -7.04
N GLU A 26 -1.94 30.78 -7.04
CA GLU A 26 -2.28 31.83 -8.00
C GLU A 26 -1.75 31.60 -9.42
N SER A 27 -0.82 30.67 -9.62
CA SER A 27 -0.25 30.37 -10.94
C SER A 27 -1.22 29.62 -11.84
N ILE A 28 -2.16 28.84 -11.27
CA ILE A 28 -3.13 28.07 -12.03
C ILE A 28 -4.50 28.73 -12.02
N ARG A 29 -5.13 28.78 -13.19
CA ARG A 29 -6.46 29.35 -13.40
C ARG A 29 -7.38 28.32 -14.02
N PHE A 30 -8.69 28.53 -13.83
CA PHE A 30 -9.74 27.61 -14.24
C PHE A 30 -10.79 28.33 -15.08
N CYS A 31 -11.19 27.71 -16.19
CA CYS A 31 -12.33 28.09 -17.01
C CYS A 31 -13.44 27.06 -16.78
N ALA A 32 -14.65 27.50 -16.44
CA ALA A 32 -15.76 26.59 -16.15
C ALA A 32 -16.49 26.11 -17.41
N ASP A 33 -16.55 26.92 -18.46
CA ASP A 33 -17.24 26.61 -19.72
C ASP A 33 -16.56 27.30 -20.92
N PRO A 34 -15.93 26.55 -21.85
CA PRO A 34 -15.66 25.11 -21.73
C PRO A 34 -14.66 24.84 -20.59
N ALA A 35 -14.75 23.66 -19.95
CA ALA A 35 -13.96 23.33 -18.77
C ALA A 35 -12.47 23.09 -19.09
N TYR A 36 -11.54 23.85 -18.52
CA TYR A 36 -10.09 23.57 -18.60
C TYR A 36 -9.33 24.35 -17.53
N VAL A 37 -8.08 23.97 -17.29
CA VAL A 37 -7.13 24.72 -16.44
C VAL A 37 -5.91 25.14 -17.23
N TRP A 38 -5.29 26.25 -16.85
CA TRP A 38 -4.07 26.73 -17.50
C TRP A 38 -3.10 27.39 -16.51
N ASN A 39 -1.82 27.36 -16.86
CA ASN A 39 -0.75 28.11 -16.20
C ASN A 39 -0.80 29.57 -16.66
N ALA A 40 -1.06 30.49 -15.73
CA ALA A 40 -1.05 31.93 -15.98
C ALA A 40 0.35 32.55 -15.94
N GLU A 41 1.35 31.80 -15.47
CA GLU A 41 2.73 32.25 -15.30
C GLU A 41 3.70 31.23 -15.96
N PRO A 42 3.66 31.06 -17.30
CA PRO A 42 4.62 30.21 -18.00
C PRO A 42 6.05 30.76 -17.88
N ASP A 43 7.06 29.89 -17.95
CA ASP A 43 8.46 30.33 -17.92
C ASP A 43 8.72 31.32 -19.07
N PRO A 44 9.41 32.45 -18.82
CA PRO A 44 9.64 33.47 -19.83
C PRO A 44 10.45 33.01 -21.05
N LYS A 45 11.13 31.86 -20.98
CA LYS A 45 11.85 31.27 -22.10
C LYS A 45 10.96 30.43 -23.01
N ARG A 46 9.75 30.06 -22.59
CA ARG A 46 8.84 29.26 -23.42
C ARG A 46 8.52 30.00 -24.71
N ARG A 47 8.69 29.30 -25.83
CA ARG A 47 8.31 29.75 -27.18
C ARG A 47 7.08 29.03 -27.70
N VAL A 48 6.81 27.84 -27.17
CA VAL A 48 5.76 26.91 -27.58
C VAL A 48 4.94 26.51 -26.35
N ALA A 49 3.62 26.54 -26.47
CA ALA A 49 2.75 26.08 -25.39
C ALA A 49 2.54 24.56 -25.45
N LEU A 50 2.51 23.89 -24.31
CA LEU A 50 2.19 22.47 -24.19
C LEU A 50 0.77 22.26 -23.68
N VAL A 51 -0.03 21.52 -24.44
CA VAL A 51 -1.42 21.21 -24.08
C VAL A 51 -1.66 19.72 -24.14
N SER A 52 -2.32 19.18 -23.12
CA SER A 52 -2.74 17.78 -23.04
C SER A 52 -4.17 17.66 -22.52
N GLY A 53 -4.69 16.44 -22.48
CA GLY A 53 -6.05 16.15 -22.03
C GLY A 53 -6.50 14.73 -22.36
N GLY A 54 -7.81 14.53 -22.30
CA GLY A 54 -8.45 13.22 -22.43
C GLY A 54 -9.61 13.09 -21.45
N GLY A 55 -10.17 11.90 -21.29
CA GLY A 55 -11.18 11.68 -20.26
C GLY A 55 -10.68 12.01 -18.85
N ALA A 56 -11.56 12.49 -17.97
CA ALA A 56 -11.28 12.58 -16.55
C ALA A 56 -11.25 11.17 -15.90
N GLY A 57 -10.80 11.07 -14.65
CA GLY A 57 -10.70 9.80 -13.93
C GLY A 57 -9.29 9.18 -13.93
N HIS A 58 -8.30 9.95 -14.39
CA HIS A 58 -6.88 9.58 -14.38
C HIS A 58 -6.03 10.49 -13.50
N GLU A 59 -6.68 11.26 -12.61
CA GLU A 59 -6.01 12.25 -11.77
C GLU A 59 -4.85 11.61 -10.97
N PRO A 60 -3.70 12.29 -10.85
CA PRO A 60 -3.47 13.70 -11.17
C PRO A 60 -3.32 14.05 -12.66
N MET A 61 -3.16 13.07 -13.55
CA MET A 61 -3.05 13.32 -14.99
C MET A 61 -4.38 13.89 -15.55
N HIS A 62 -4.40 15.00 -16.29
CA HIS A 62 -3.31 15.91 -16.66
C HIS A 62 -3.30 17.22 -15.86
N ALA A 63 -4.42 17.55 -15.20
CA ALA A 63 -4.60 18.85 -14.56
C ALA A 63 -3.58 19.13 -13.45
N GLY A 64 -3.14 18.09 -12.73
CA GLY A 64 -2.09 18.20 -11.71
C GLY A 64 -0.69 18.46 -12.28
N PHE A 65 -0.52 18.36 -13.60
CA PHE A 65 0.75 18.57 -14.31
C PHE A 65 0.85 19.93 -14.98
N VAL A 66 -0.16 20.80 -14.82
CA VAL A 66 -0.12 22.17 -15.31
C VAL A 66 0.75 23.02 -14.39
N GLY A 67 1.66 23.80 -14.96
CA GLY A 67 2.61 24.65 -14.26
C GLY A 67 4.00 24.66 -14.91
N THR A 68 4.93 25.43 -14.34
CA THR A 68 6.33 25.48 -14.79
C THR A 68 6.97 24.09 -14.65
N GLY A 69 7.75 23.67 -15.64
CA GLY A 69 8.29 22.31 -15.77
C GLY A 69 7.31 21.30 -16.35
N GLY A 70 6.05 21.69 -16.59
CA GLY A 70 4.96 20.82 -17.06
C GLY A 70 4.15 21.42 -18.22
N LEU A 71 2.83 21.27 -18.15
CA LEU A 71 1.88 21.72 -19.18
C LEU A 71 1.49 23.20 -19.01
N ASP A 72 1.18 23.87 -20.11
CA ASP A 72 0.55 25.21 -20.09
C ASP A 72 -0.97 25.11 -19.92
N ALA A 73 -1.60 24.06 -20.43
CA ALA A 73 -3.02 23.79 -20.17
C ALA A 73 -3.35 22.30 -20.18
N ALA A 74 -4.39 21.95 -19.43
CA ALA A 74 -5.02 20.63 -19.45
C ALA A 74 -6.53 20.78 -19.67
N CYS A 75 -7.07 19.94 -20.56
CA CYS A 75 -8.48 19.95 -20.94
C CYS A 75 -9.11 18.56 -20.73
N PRO A 76 -9.43 18.16 -19.49
CA PRO A 76 -10.11 16.89 -19.27
C PRO A 76 -11.58 16.96 -19.72
N GLY A 77 -12.03 15.95 -20.45
CA GLY A 77 -13.44 15.74 -20.77
C GLY A 77 -14.19 15.08 -19.60
N GLU A 78 -15.38 14.55 -19.87
CA GLU A 78 -16.12 13.73 -18.90
C GLU A 78 -15.31 12.48 -18.50
N ILE A 79 -15.71 11.81 -17.40
CA ILE A 79 -15.00 10.62 -16.93
C ILE A 79 -14.90 9.58 -18.07
N PHE A 80 -13.66 9.20 -18.40
CA PHE A 80 -13.29 8.29 -19.48
C PHE A 80 -13.84 8.65 -20.87
N THR A 81 -14.16 9.93 -21.09
CA THR A 81 -14.67 10.43 -22.36
C THR A 81 -13.82 11.61 -22.82
N SER A 82 -13.29 11.51 -24.04
CA SER A 82 -12.47 12.57 -24.66
C SER A 82 -13.13 13.96 -24.56
N PRO A 83 -12.38 15.05 -24.30
CA PRO A 83 -12.87 16.41 -24.43
C PRO A 83 -13.30 16.69 -25.87
N PHE A 84 -14.35 17.49 -26.05
CA PHE A 84 -14.78 17.87 -27.39
C PHE A 84 -13.80 18.88 -28.00
N ASN A 85 -13.61 18.84 -29.32
CA ASN A 85 -12.65 19.70 -30.03
C ASN A 85 -12.78 21.22 -29.74
N GLY A 86 -13.97 21.71 -29.39
CA GLY A 86 -14.18 23.11 -28.99
C GLY A 86 -13.52 23.48 -27.66
N GLN A 87 -13.52 22.57 -26.68
CA GLN A 87 -12.82 22.72 -25.41
C GLN A 87 -11.30 22.72 -25.62
N ILE A 88 -10.79 21.77 -26.41
CA ILE A 88 -9.37 21.66 -26.74
C ILE A 88 -8.90 22.93 -27.47
N TYR A 89 -9.64 23.36 -28.49
CA TYR A 89 -9.37 24.60 -29.22
C TYR A 89 -9.31 25.80 -28.27
N ALA A 90 -10.29 25.96 -27.37
CA ALA A 90 -10.33 27.07 -26.44
C ALA A 90 -9.13 27.08 -25.48
N ALA A 91 -8.74 25.92 -24.95
CA ALA A 91 -7.56 25.78 -24.09
C ALA A 91 -6.28 26.12 -24.86
N CYS A 92 -6.09 25.57 -26.07
CA CYS A 92 -4.92 25.85 -26.91
C CYS A 92 -4.82 27.33 -27.29
N ALA A 93 -5.91 27.92 -27.78
CA ALA A 93 -5.95 29.33 -28.16
C ALA A 93 -5.68 30.26 -26.96
N LYS A 94 -6.08 29.85 -25.74
CA LYS A 94 -5.84 30.60 -24.51
C LYS A 94 -4.35 30.69 -24.15
N VAL A 95 -3.58 29.63 -24.42
CA VAL A 95 -2.17 29.54 -24.00
C VAL A 95 -1.16 29.62 -25.15
N ALA A 96 -1.61 29.70 -26.40
CA ALA A 96 -0.73 29.73 -27.56
C ALA A 96 0.36 30.80 -27.44
N LEU A 97 1.61 30.38 -27.67
CA LEU A 97 2.80 31.24 -27.63
C LEU A 97 3.27 31.56 -29.05
N ALA A 98 4.36 32.33 -29.15
CA ALA A 98 4.87 32.88 -30.40
C ALA A 98 5.14 31.83 -31.50
N GLU A 99 5.50 30.60 -31.12
CA GLU A 99 5.78 29.50 -32.04
C GLU A 99 4.71 28.40 -32.04
N GLY A 100 3.55 28.69 -31.44
CA GLY A 100 2.37 27.83 -31.50
C GLY A 100 2.23 26.89 -30.31
N VAL A 101 1.64 25.72 -30.58
CA VAL A 101 1.20 24.76 -29.56
C VAL A 101 1.66 23.35 -29.93
N LEU A 102 2.26 22.63 -28.98
CA LEU A 102 2.45 21.20 -29.06
C LEU A 102 1.34 20.49 -28.28
N GLN A 103 0.55 19.66 -28.96
CA GLN A 103 -0.44 18.82 -28.31
C GLN A 103 0.18 17.46 -27.98
N ILE A 104 0.06 17.03 -26.73
CA ILE A 104 0.45 15.69 -26.27
C ILE A 104 -0.85 14.88 -26.16
N VAL A 105 -0.97 13.80 -26.93
CA VAL A 105 -2.23 13.09 -27.13
C VAL A 105 -2.04 11.62 -26.83
N LYS A 106 -2.81 11.07 -25.90
CA LYS A 106 -2.85 9.62 -25.67
C LYS A 106 -3.58 8.94 -26.82
N ASN A 107 -3.09 7.78 -27.28
CA ASN A 107 -3.66 7.10 -28.43
C ASN A 107 -4.99 6.38 -28.10
N TYR A 108 -6.05 7.17 -28.04
CA TYR A 108 -7.44 6.73 -28.00
C TYR A 108 -8.20 7.41 -29.13
N THR A 109 -9.05 6.67 -29.84
CA THR A 109 -9.75 7.16 -31.04
C THR A 109 -10.46 8.49 -30.81
N GLY A 110 -11.14 8.66 -29.67
CA GLY A 110 -11.83 9.90 -29.31
C GLY A 110 -10.87 11.07 -29.14
N ASP A 111 -9.74 10.84 -28.46
CA ASP A 111 -8.71 11.85 -28.21
C ASP A 111 -8.03 12.26 -29.52
N VAL A 112 -7.56 11.28 -30.30
CA VAL A 112 -6.91 11.53 -31.60
C VAL A 112 -7.81 12.35 -32.51
N LEU A 113 -9.10 11.99 -32.63
CA LEU A 113 -10.04 12.71 -33.48
C LEU A 113 -10.27 14.15 -32.99
N ASN A 114 -10.59 14.34 -31.71
CA ASN A 114 -10.94 15.68 -31.20
C ASN A 114 -9.75 16.63 -31.18
N PHE A 115 -8.55 16.14 -30.79
CA PHE A 115 -7.32 16.94 -30.83
C PHE A 115 -6.94 17.30 -32.26
N SER A 116 -7.06 16.37 -33.21
CA SER A 116 -6.75 16.64 -34.62
C SER A 116 -7.69 17.70 -35.23
N ILE A 117 -9.00 17.64 -34.94
CA ILE A 117 -9.95 18.67 -35.39
C ILE A 117 -9.61 20.03 -34.76
N ALA A 118 -9.24 20.06 -33.47
CA ALA A 118 -8.82 21.30 -32.82
C ALA A 118 -7.53 21.86 -33.44
N ALA A 119 -6.56 21.01 -33.77
CA ALA A 119 -5.32 21.40 -34.44
C ALA A 119 -5.59 22.02 -35.83
N GLU A 120 -6.46 21.42 -36.65
CA GLU A 120 -6.83 21.98 -37.96
C GLU A 120 -7.49 23.36 -37.83
N ARG A 121 -8.35 23.54 -36.83
CA ARG A 121 -8.96 24.84 -36.52
C ARG A 121 -7.93 25.90 -36.15
N LEU A 122 -6.99 25.58 -35.25
CA LEU A 122 -5.91 26.49 -34.84
C LEU A 122 -5.00 26.86 -36.02
N ARG A 123 -4.62 25.86 -36.85
CA ARG A 123 -3.81 26.09 -38.06
C ARG A 123 -4.52 27.00 -39.06
N SER A 124 -5.84 26.86 -39.22
CA SER A 124 -6.64 27.76 -40.07
C SER A 124 -6.61 29.22 -39.62
N GLU A 125 -6.33 29.46 -38.34
CA GLU A 125 -6.21 30.79 -37.73
C GLU A 125 -4.75 31.28 -37.64
N GLY A 126 -3.81 30.52 -38.23
CA GLY A 126 -2.40 30.86 -38.30
C GLY A 126 -1.59 30.50 -37.05
N ILE A 127 -2.15 29.70 -36.12
CA ILE A 127 -1.42 29.18 -34.97
C ILE A 127 -0.76 27.85 -35.38
N PRO A 128 0.59 27.74 -35.39
CA PRO A 128 1.27 26.48 -35.65
C PRO A 128 0.91 25.44 -34.60
N VAL A 129 0.67 24.20 -35.04
CA VAL A 129 0.38 23.08 -34.12
C VAL A 129 1.13 21.85 -34.59
N GLU A 130 1.82 21.17 -33.68
CA GLU A 130 2.33 19.81 -33.84
C GLU A 130 1.68 18.88 -32.82
N GLN A 131 1.77 17.58 -33.05
CA GLN A 131 1.23 16.55 -32.15
C GLN A 131 2.29 15.50 -31.82
N VAL A 132 2.33 15.11 -30.55
CA VAL A 132 3.02 13.90 -30.07
C VAL A 132 1.93 12.92 -29.65
N LEU A 133 1.79 11.84 -30.43
CA LEU A 133 0.92 10.73 -30.08
C LEU A 133 1.68 9.79 -29.15
N VAL A 134 1.10 9.46 -28.01
CA VAL A 134 1.66 8.52 -27.02
C VAL A 134 0.93 7.19 -27.16
N ASP A 135 1.66 6.15 -27.56
CA ASP A 135 1.16 4.81 -27.91
C ASP A 135 2.08 3.70 -27.37
N GLU A 136 2.39 3.74 -26.07
CA GLU A 136 3.41 2.87 -25.48
C GLU A 136 2.88 1.54 -24.92
N ASP A 137 1.57 1.41 -24.70
CA ASP A 137 1.00 0.31 -23.93
C ASP A 137 1.18 -1.05 -24.63
N TRP A 138 1.92 -1.93 -23.98
CA TRP A 138 2.18 -3.30 -24.42
C TRP A 138 0.93 -4.17 -24.39
N GLY A 139 -0.02 -3.91 -23.48
CA GLY A 139 -1.26 -4.68 -23.34
C GLY A 139 -2.17 -4.62 -24.57
N SER A 140 -1.97 -3.60 -25.43
CA SER A 140 -2.71 -3.37 -26.66
C SER A 140 -1.87 -3.52 -27.94
N ARG A 141 -0.68 -4.16 -27.85
CA ARG A 141 0.27 -4.27 -28.98
C ARG A 141 -0.27 -4.92 -30.27
N GLU A 142 -1.34 -5.70 -30.18
CA GLU A 142 -1.99 -6.34 -31.33
C GLU A 142 -3.38 -5.74 -31.61
N ALA A 143 -3.58 -4.45 -31.37
CA ALA A 143 -4.80 -3.71 -31.67
C ALA A 143 -4.99 -3.37 -33.18
N GLY A 144 -4.12 -3.86 -34.06
CA GLY A 144 -4.21 -3.64 -35.51
C GLY A 144 -3.97 -2.17 -35.88
N ASP A 145 -4.74 -1.66 -36.84
CA ASP A 145 -4.55 -0.33 -37.44
C ASP A 145 -4.76 0.84 -36.46
N VAL A 146 -5.41 0.61 -35.31
CA VAL A 146 -5.62 1.63 -34.27
C VAL A 146 -4.34 1.88 -33.45
N GLY A 147 -3.40 0.92 -33.45
CA GLY A 147 -2.17 1.00 -32.69
C GLY A 147 -2.36 0.80 -31.18
N ARG A 148 -1.26 0.95 -30.43
CA ARG A 148 -1.20 0.78 -28.97
C ARG A 148 -1.88 1.94 -28.24
N ARG A 149 -2.46 1.71 -27.08
CA ARG A 149 -3.02 2.74 -26.20
C ARG A 149 -1.91 3.64 -25.63
N GLY A 150 -2.26 4.88 -25.28
CA GLY A 150 -1.39 5.79 -24.53
C GLY A 150 -1.71 5.77 -23.04
N THR A 151 -0.73 5.49 -22.18
CA THR A 151 -0.96 5.33 -20.73
C THR A 151 0.07 6.09 -19.87
N ALA A 152 0.75 5.43 -18.93
CA ALA A 152 1.59 6.05 -17.92
C ALA A 152 2.90 6.65 -18.45
N ALA A 153 3.40 6.28 -19.64
CA ALA A 153 4.56 6.98 -20.22
C ALA A 153 4.26 8.43 -20.58
N THR A 154 2.98 8.78 -20.74
CA THR A 154 2.55 10.17 -20.93
C THR A 154 3.07 11.08 -19.81
N VAL A 155 3.17 10.59 -18.58
CA VAL A 155 3.72 11.33 -17.43
C VAL A 155 5.18 11.73 -17.67
N VAL A 156 5.99 10.81 -18.19
CA VAL A 156 7.41 11.06 -18.50
C VAL A 156 7.53 12.02 -19.68
N VAL A 157 6.72 11.80 -20.72
CA VAL A 157 6.68 12.68 -21.90
C VAL A 157 6.33 14.12 -21.51
N GLU A 158 5.30 14.32 -20.69
CA GLU A 158 4.87 15.65 -20.27
C GLU A 158 5.91 16.33 -19.38
N LYS A 159 6.55 15.60 -18.45
CA LYS A 159 7.61 16.15 -17.61
C LYS A 159 8.84 16.59 -18.41
N VAL A 160 9.28 15.74 -19.34
CA VAL A 160 10.49 16.01 -20.15
C VAL A 160 10.23 17.13 -21.13
N LEU A 161 9.09 17.10 -21.84
CA LEU A 161 8.75 18.15 -22.79
C LEU A 161 8.49 19.48 -22.08
N GLY A 162 7.87 19.48 -20.90
CA GLY A 162 7.66 20.69 -20.08
C GLY A 162 8.98 21.38 -19.75
N ALA A 163 9.92 20.65 -19.15
CA ALA A 163 11.24 21.19 -18.84
C ALA A 163 12.03 21.59 -20.09
N ALA A 164 11.89 20.88 -21.20
CA ALA A 164 12.52 21.24 -22.48
C ALA A 164 11.91 22.51 -23.09
N ALA A 165 10.59 22.72 -22.96
CA ALA A 165 9.93 23.95 -23.36
C ALA A 165 10.40 25.15 -22.51
N ASP A 166 10.58 24.96 -21.20
CA ASP A 166 11.17 25.96 -20.30
C ASP A 166 12.65 26.24 -20.60
N ALA A 167 13.35 25.30 -21.25
CA ALA A 167 14.69 25.53 -21.78
C ALA A 167 14.68 26.30 -23.12
N GLY A 168 13.51 26.58 -23.70
CA GLY A 168 13.34 27.39 -24.90
C GLY A 168 13.41 26.63 -26.23
N LEU A 169 13.20 25.30 -26.22
CA LEU A 169 13.12 24.52 -27.45
C LEU A 169 11.92 24.95 -28.32
N GLY A 170 12.12 24.90 -29.64
CA GLY A 170 11.08 25.21 -30.64
C GLY A 170 10.13 24.04 -30.91
N LEU A 171 9.08 24.30 -31.69
CA LEU A 171 7.97 23.36 -31.90
C LEU A 171 8.42 22.03 -32.53
N GLU A 172 9.25 22.11 -33.58
CA GLU A 172 9.75 20.92 -34.28
C GLU A 172 10.70 20.08 -33.40
N GLU A 173 11.54 20.76 -32.59
CA GLU A 173 12.49 20.12 -31.68
C GLU A 173 11.76 19.37 -30.57
N LEU A 174 10.75 20.00 -29.96
CA LEU A 174 9.90 19.37 -28.95
C LEU A 174 9.11 18.19 -29.53
N ALA A 175 8.55 18.34 -30.73
CA ALA A 175 7.82 17.25 -31.38
C ALA A 175 8.74 16.06 -31.71
N ALA A 176 9.97 16.31 -32.17
CA ALA A 176 10.97 15.28 -32.42
C ALA A 176 11.40 14.57 -31.12
N LEU A 177 11.67 15.34 -30.05
CA LEU A 177 12.01 14.79 -28.73
C LEU A 177 10.87 13.91 -28.19
N GLY A 178 9.62 14.40 -28.26
CA GLY A 178 8.45 13.67 -27.80
C GLY A 178 8.26 12.34 -28.54
N ARG A 179 8.35 12.36 -29.89
CA ARG A 179 8.29 11.13 -30.69
C ARG A 179 9.40 10.14 -30.34
N SER A 180 10.62 10.63 -30.08
CA SER A 180 11.74 9.77 -29.65
C SER A 180 11.51 9.15 -28.28
N LEU A 181 10.95 9.90 -27.32
CA LEU A 181 10.61 9.38 -25.99
C LEU A 181 9.56 8.28 -26.09
N VAL A 182 8.48 8.52 -26.82
CA VAL A 182 7.39 7.56 -27.00
C VAL A 182 7.90 6.27 -27.64
N ALA A 183 8.69 6.38 -28.72
CA ALA A 183 9.26 5.21 -29.40
C ALA A 183 10.11 4.33 -28.45
N GLY A 184 10.84 4.96 -27.54
CA GLY A 184 11.66 4.31 -26.51
C GLY A 184 10.92 3.96 -25.22
N SER A 185 9.59 4.08 -25.16
CA SER A 185 8.78 3.82 -23.95
C SER A 185 7.93 2.56 -24.10
N ARG A 186 7.77 1.78 -23.03
CA ARG A 186 6.79 0.69 -22.94
C ARG A 186 6.15 0.68 -21.56
N THR A 187 4.83 0.44 -21.54
CA THR A 187 4.05 0.29 -20.30
C THR A 187 3.28 -1.02 -20.31
N ILE A 188 3.16 -1.69 -19.17
CA ILE A 188 2.22 -2.80 -18.97
C ILE A 188 1.53 -2.67 -17.62
N ALA A 189 0.23 -2.92 -17.58
CA ALA A 189 -0.61 -2.80 -16.40
C ALA A 189 -1.21 -4.14 -15.97
N VAL A 190 -1.50 -4.28 -14.68
CA VAL A 190 -2.19 -5.43 -14.10
C VAL A 190 -3.18 -4.98 -13.04
N ALA A 191 -4.35 -5.62 -12.95
CA ALA A 191 -5.35 -5.31 -11.93
C ALA A 191 -5.93 -6.56 -11.26
N ALA A 192 -6.11 -6.47 -9.95
CA ALA A 192 -6.83 -7.44 -9.13
C ALA A 192 -8.32 -7.07 -8.98
N GLU A 193 -8.69 -5.82 -9.23
CA GLU A 193 -10.09 -5.37 -9.21
C GLU A 193 -10.28 -4.17 -10.13
N ALA A 194 -11.36 -4.16 -10.93
CA ALA A 194 -11.71 -3.03 -11.77
C ALA A 194 -12.10 -1.79 -10.96
N HIS A 195 -12.13 -0.63 -11.60
CA HIS A 195 -12.71 0.57 -10.98
C HIS A 195 -14.24 0.46 -10.88
N ARG A 196 -14.84 1.29 -10.02
CA ARG A 196 -16.29 1.47 -9.93
C ARG A 196 -16.81 2.40 -11.02
N ASN A 197 -17.89 1.99 -11.67
CA ASN A 197 -18.63 2.86 -12.56
C ASN A 197 -19.19 4.05 -11.76
N PRO A 198 -18.87 5.31 -12.13
CA PRO A 198 -19.35 6.50 -11.43
C PRO A 198 -20.87 6.65 -11.34
N ASP A 199 -21.60 6.05 -12.29
CA ASP A 199 -23.05 6.15 -12.38
C ASP A 199 -23.76 4.93 -11.75
N ALA A 200 -23.26 3.72 -12.00
CA ALA A 200 -23.89 2.48 -11.54
C ALA A 200 -23.34 1.96 -10.19
N GLY A 201 -22.10 2.31 -9.82
CA GLY A 201 -21.45 1.95 -8.55
C GLY A 201 -20.90 0.51 -8.47
N ASP A 202 -21.24 -0.33 -9.44
CA ASP A 202 -20.68 -1.66 -9.67
C ASP A 202 -19.28 -1.57 -10.31
N ARG A 203 -18.58 -2.71 -10.35
CA ARG A 203 -17.25 -2.82 -10.97
C ARG A 203 -17.41 -2.87 -12.48
N ALA A 204 -16.51 -2.18 -13.21
CA ALA A 204 -16.58 -2.10 -14.67
C ALA A 204 -16.45 -3.46 -15.38
N PHE A 205 -15.71 -4.39 -14.78
CA PHE A 205 -15.62 -5.79 -15.14
C PHE A 205 -15.27 -6.62 -13.91
N ASP A 206 -15.46 -7.94 -13.99
CA ASP A 206 -15.19 -8.87 -12.91
C ASP A 206 -13.78 -9.47 -13.04
N VAL A 207 -13.08 -9.58 -11.90
CA VAL A 207 -11.78 -10.25 -11.78
C VAL A 207 -11.93 -11.30 -10.68
N PRO A 208 -11.92 -12.60 -11.00
CA PRO A 208 -12.10 -13.66 -10.01
C PRO A 208 -11.02 -13.64 -8.93
N ASP A 209 -11.37 -14.09 -7.72
CA ASP A 209 -10.41 -14.29 -6.63
C ASP A 209 -9.25 -15.20 -7.08
N GLY A 210 -8.01 -14.75 -6.84
CA GLY A 210 -6.81 -15.48 -7.24
C GLY A 210 -6.42 -15.31 -8.72
N GLU A 211 -7.10 -14.45 -9.47
CA GLU A 211 -6.70 -14.04 -10.82
C GLU A 211 -6.31 -12.56 -10.88
N LEU A 212 -5.59 -12.21 -11.96
CA LEU A 212 -5.21 -10.84 -12.30
C LEU A 212 -5.52 -10.58 -13.78
N GLU A 213 -6.06 -9.41 -14.07
CA GLU A 213 -6.29 -8.91 -15.43
C GLU A 213 -4.97 -8.30 -15.97
N TYR A 214 -4.34 -8.95 -16.95
CA TYR A 214 -2.96 -8.65 -17.39
C TYR A 214 -2.91 -7.92 -18.73
N GLY A 215 -2.52 -6.65 -18.72
CA GLY A 215 -2.60 -5.72 -19.86
C GLY A 215 -3.87 -4.87 -19.87
N VAL A 216 -4.45 -4.59 -18.68
CA VAL A 216 -5.67 -3.79 -18.53
C VAL A 216 -5.48 -2.34 -19.02
N GLY A 217 -6.55 -1.73 -19.55
CA GLY A 217 -6.54 -0.32 -19.94
C GLY A 217 -6.94 0.65 -18.82
N ILE A 218 -6.64 1.94 -18.99
CA ILE A 218 -6.95 2.96 -17.98
C ILE A 218 -8.44 3.36 -17.94
N HIS A 219 -9.25 3.01 -18.95
CA HIS A 219 -10.71 3.24 -18.93
C HIS A 219 -11.49 1.97 -18.57
N GLY A 220 -10.81 0.95 -18.05
CA GLY A 220 -11.39 -0.35 -17.73
C GLY A 220 -11.74 -1.19 -18.95
N GLU A 221 -11.03 -0.97 -20.07
CA GLU A 221 -11.04 -1.94 -21.15
C GLU A 221 -10.46 -3.26 -20.62
N PRO A 222 -11.19 -4.38 -20.75
CA PRO A 222 -10.69 -5.67 -20.30
C PRO A 222 -9.40 -6.00 -21.05
N ALA A 223 -8.47 -6.64 -20.36
CA ALA A 223 -7.29 -7.16 -20.98
C ALA A 223 -7.64 -8.37 -21.87
N ARG A 224 -6.68 -8.75 -22.70
CA ARG A 224 -6.80 -9.98 -23.51
C ARG A 224 -6.50 -11.23 -22.70
N GLU A 225 -5.81 -11.06 -21.59
CA GLU A 225 -5.26 -12.16 -20.80
C GLU A 225 -5.63 -11.99 -19.32
N ARG A 226 -6.10 -13.08 -18.72
CA ARG A 226 -6.12 -13.27 -17.27
C ARG A 226 -5.07 -14.27 -16.86
N ILE A 227 -4.38 -13.96 -15.77
CA ILE A 227 -3.28 -14.77 -15.26
C ILE A 227 -3.60 -15.15 -13.81
N PRO A 228 -3.18 -16.33 -13.34
CA PRO A 228 -3.23 -16.64 -11.92
C PRO A 228 -2.40 -15.61 -11.12
N ALA A 229 -2.90 -15.21 -9.96
CA ALA A 229 -2.11 -14.45 -9.01
C ALA A 229 -0.87 -15.26 -8.61
N SER A 230 0.28 -14.59 -8.55
CA SER A 230 1.57 -15.16 -8.17
C SER A 230 2.21 -14.28 -7.09
N ASP A 231 3.34 -14.71 -6.53
CA ASP A 231 4.14 -13.84 -5.67
C ASP A 231 4.64 -12.61 -6.45
N LEU A 232 4.94 -11.54 -5.70
CA LEU A 232 5.33 -10.26 -6.28
C LEU A 232 6.58 -10.34 -7.18
N PRO A 233 7.68 -11.02 -6.79
CA PRO A 233 8.85 -11.19 -7.66
C PRO A 233 8.48 -11.83 -9.00
N THR A 234 7.72 -12.92 -8.99
CA THR A 234 7.29 -13.63 -10.21
C THR A 234 6.46 -12.73 -11.13
N LEU A 235 5.52 -11.98 -10.57
CA LEU A 235 4.70 -11.03 -11.33
C LEU A 235 5.56 -9.92 -11.95
N VAL A 236 6.46 -9.32 -11.17
CA VAL A 236 7.34 -8.25 -11.63
C VAL A 236 8.31 -8.73 -12.70
N ASP A 237 8.90 -9.91 -12.53
CA ASP A 237 9.80 -10.51 -13.53
C ASP A 237 9.09 -10.71 -14.86
N ARG A 238 7.88 -11.27 -14.82
CA ARG A 238 7.07 -11.45 -16.02
C ARG A 238 6.77 -10.11 -16.71
N MET A 239 6.35 -9.09 -15.95
CA MET A 239 6.07 -7.77 -16.53
C MET A 239 7.34 -7.18 -17.18
N LEU A 240 8.49 -7.26 -16.52
CA LEU A 240 9.74 -6.73 -17.04
C LEU A 240 10.28 -7.52 -18.24
N ASP A 241 10.12 -8.84 -18.27
CA ASP A 241 10.46 -9.68 -19.43
C ASP A 241 9.76 -9.19 -20.69
N GLU A 242 8.45 -8.94 -20.59
CA GLU A 242 7.65 -8.47 -21.73
C GLU A 242 8.04 -7.08 -22.21
N LEU A 243 8.32 -6.16 -21.27
CA LEU A 243 8.75 -4.81 -21.61
C LEU A 243 10.13 -4.80 -22.26
N VAL A 244 11.11 -5.49 -21.66
CA VAL A 244 12.51 -5.54 -22.13
C VAL A 244 12.61 -6.26 -23.48
N ALA A 245 11.80 -7.29 -23.73
CA ALA A 245 11.77 -7.98 -25.03
C ALA A 245 11.31 -7.07 -26.19
N ASP A 246 10.57 -6.00 -25.89
CA ASP A 246 9.95 -5.11 -26.88
C ASP A 246 10.66 -3.75 -27.01
N MET A 247 11.84 -3.59 -26.38
CA MET A 247 12.62 -2.35 -26.40
C MET A 247 14.14 -2.58 -26.33
N ALA A 248 14.92 -1.60 -26.79
CA ALA A 248 16.38 -1.58 -26.62
C ALA A 248 16.77 -0.56 -25.54
N VAL A 249 17.60 -0.96 -24.58
CA VAL A 249 17.97 -0.16 -23.38
C VAL A 249 19.49 -0.08 -23.15
N PRO A 250 20.29 0.32 -24.16
CA PRO A 250 21.75 0.27 -24.07
C PRO A 250 22.33 1.14 -22.95
N ASP A 251 21.67 2.26 -22.64
CA ASP A 251 22.08 3.22 -21.60
C ASP A 251 21.26 3.08 -20.30
N GLY A 252 20.52 1.97 -20.18
CA GLY A 252 19.60 1.73 -19.07
C GLY A 252 18.22 2.38 -19.26
N VAL A 253 17.50 2.55 -18.15
CA VAL A 253 16.09 2.96 -18.14
C VAL A 253 15.76 4.00 -17.07
N VAL A 254 14.75 4.82 -17.36
CA VAL A 254 13.93 5.47 -16.34
C VAL A 254 12.71 4.58 -16.07
N VAL A 255 12.40 4.39 -14.79
CA VAL A 255 11.32 3.51 -14.33
C VAL A 255 10.23 4.32 -13.65
N LEU A 256 8.98 4.08 -14.04
CA LEU A 256 7.80 4.57 -13.33
C LEU A 256 6.97 3.38 -12.84
N VAL A 257 6.85 3.24 -11.52
CA VAL A 257 5.96 2.30 -10.83
C VAL A 257 4.67 3.05 -10.51
N ASN A 258 3.65 2.88 -11.35
CA ASN A 258 2.43 3.67 -11.29
C ASN A 258 1.25 2.88 -10.71
N GLY A 259 0.63 3.39 -9.65
CA GLY A 259 -0.62 2.85 -9.11
C GLY A 259 -1.84 3.30 -9.93
N LEU A 260 -2.80 2.40 -10.15
CA LEU A 260 -4.04 2.70 -10.88
C LEU A 260 -5.15 3.31 -10.01
N GLY A 261 -4.83 3.64 -8.75
CA GLY A 261 -5.67 4.42 -7.83
C GLY A 261 -6.12 3.66 -6.57
N GLY A 262 -6.36 2.35 -6.67
CA GLY A 262 -6.82 1.51 -5.55
C GLY A 262 -5.72 0.84 -4.72
N ILE A 263 -4.45 0.99 -5.10
CA ILE A 263 -3.29 0.38 -4.43
C ILE A 263 -2.57 1.39 -3.51
N GLY A 264 -2.14 0.95 -2.33
CA GLY A 264 -1.49 1.80 -1.33
C GLY A 264 -0.01 2.09 -1.64
N HIS A 265 0.53 3.18 -1.07
CA HIS A 265 1.93 3.55 -1.31
C HIS A 265 2.93 2.50 -0.80
N LEU A 266 2.63 1.83 0.33
CA LEU A 266 3.46 0.74 0.85
C LEU A 266 3.61 -0.39 -0.17
N GLU A 267 2.52 -0.78 -0.83
CA GLU A 267 2.53 -1.82 -1.88
C GLU A 267 3.38 -1.36 -3.07
N LEU A 268 3.26 -0.10 -3.52
CA LEU A 268 4.07 0.45 -4.60
C LEU A 268 5.58 0.46 -4.27
N LEU A 269 5.96 0.67 -3.00
CA LEU A 269 7.36 0.60 -2.59
C LEU A 269 7.92 -0.83 -2.59
N HIS A 270 7.11 -1.84 -2.26
CA HIS A 270 7.52 -3.24 -2.43
C HIS A 270 7.69 -3.59 -3.91
N VAL A 271 6.82 -3.08 -4.78
CA VAL A 271 6.95 -3.26 -6.23
C VAL A 271 8.22 -2.57 -6.74
N ALA A 272 8.53 -1.37 -6.26
CA ALA A 272 9.75 -0.65 -6.61
C ALA A 272 11.02 -1.41 -6.19
N ASP A 273 11.04 -1.99 -4.99
CA ASP A 273 12.14 -2.85 -4.52
C ASP A 273 12.30 -4.09 -5.42
N ALA A 274 11.21 -4.80 -5.70
CA ALA A 274 11.21 -5.96 -6.60
C ALA A 274 11.69 -5.61 -8.02
N VAL A 275 11.26 -4.47 -8.57
CA VAL A 275 11.72 -3.97 -9.88
C VAL A 275 13.21 -3.65 -9.85
N GLY A 276 13.68 -3.00 -8.78
CA GLY A 276 15.10 -2.71 -8.57
C GLY A 276 15.97 -3.96 -8.55
N GLN A 277 15.53 -4.98 -7.81
CA GLN A 277 16.22 -6.28 -7.72
C GLN A 277 16.21 -7.03 -9.07
N SER A 278 15.07 -7.08 -9.76
CA SER A 278 14.93 -7.76 -11.05
C SER A 278 15.79 -7.13 -12.14
N LEU A 279 15.75 -5.79 -12.28
CA LEU A 279 16.56 -5.09 -13.27
C LEU A 279 18.06 -5.20 -12.97
N ALA A 280 18.46 -5.19 -11.69
CA ALA A 280 19.85 -5.45 -11.29
C ALA A 280 20.30 -6.87 -11.68
N GLY A 281 19.46 -7.88 -11.48
CA GLY A 281 19.73 -9.27 -11.92
C GLY A 281 19.83 -9.42 -13.44
N ARG A 282 19.22 -8.51 -14.20
CA ARG A 282 19.29 -8.43 -15.67
C ARG A 282 20.44 -7.57 -16.18
N GLU A 283 21.26 -7.02 -15.29
CA GLU A 283 22.34 -6.07 -15.61
C GLU A 283 21.85 -4.80 -16.33
N ILE A 284 20.58 -4.43 -16.15
CA ILE A 284 20.00 -3.21 -16.72
C ILE A 284 20.16 -2.06 -15.72
N GLN A 285 20.85 -1.00 -16.14
CA GLN A 285 21.04 0.18 -15.31
C GLN A 285 19.74 0.97 -15.15
N ILE A 286 19.45 1.39 -13.91
CA ILE A 286 18.35 2.29 -13.60
C ILE A 286 18.95 3.69 -13.43
N GLN A 287 18.51 4.64 -14.26
CA GLN A 287 18.96 6.04 -14.18
C GLN A 287 18.12 6.84 -13.16
N SER A 288 16.84 6.53 -13.08
CA SER A 288 15.88 7.14 -12.14
C SER A 288 14.71 6.19 -11.96
N MET A 289 14.15 6.15 -10.75
CA MET A 289 12.91 5.42 -10.46
C MET A 289 11.97 6.29 -9.64
N VAL A 290 10.70 6.31 -10.00
CA VAL A 290 9.63 6.96 -9.24
C VAL A 290 8.49 5.99 -9.02
N ALA A 291 7.91 6.01 -7.81
CA ALA A 291 6.75 5.22 -7.45
C ALA A 291 5.62 6.12 -6.91
N GLY A 292 4.40 5.93 -7.39
CA GLY A 292 3.24 6.75 -6.99
C GLY A 292 2.03 6.55 -7.90
N ALA A 293 0.96 7.29 -7.66
CA ALA A 293 -0.23 7.29 -8.50
C ALA A 293 -0.21 8.55 -9.39
N TYR A 294 0.13 8.39 -10.66
CA TYR A 294 0.31 9.49 -11.61
C TYR A 294 -0.64 9.42 -12.79
N CYS A 295 -0.90 8.21 -13.30
CA CYS A 295 -1.88 7.90 -14.35
C CYS A 295 -2.84 6.86 -13.80
N THR A 296 -3.91 7.31 -13.14
CA THR A 296 -4.85 6.42 -12.44
C THR A 296 -5.97 5.92 -13.35
N ALA A 297 -6.82 5.04 -12.81
CA ALA A 297 -8.08 4.62 -13.40
C ALA A 297 -9.11 4.58 -12.26
N LEU A 298 -9.50 5.76 -11.75
CA LEU A 298 -10.33 5.93 -10.56
C LEU A 298 -9.83 5.10 -9.35
N ASP A 299 -10.61 4.12 -8.86
CA ASP A 299 -10.30 3.26 -7.72
C ASP A 299 -9.87 1.84 -8.12
N MET A 300 -9.38 1.64 -9.36
CA MET A 300 -8.90 0.33 -9.81
C MET A 300 -7.77 -0.18 -8.91
N ARG A 301 -7.93 -1.37 -8.29
CA ARG A 301 -6.83 -2.04 -7.57
C ARG A 301 -5.90 -2.68 -8.58
N GLY A 302 -4.89 -1.91 -8.99
CA GLY A 302 -3.87 -2.37 -9.91
C GLY A 302 -2.67 -1.45 -9.96
N LEU A 303 -1.68 -1.86 -10.73
CA LEU A 303 -0.45 -1.12 -10.96
C LEU A 303 -0.02 -1.24 -12.42
N SER A 304 0.89 -0.39 -12.83
CA SER A 304 1.56 -0.44 -14.12
C SER A 304 3.06 -0.18 -13.96
N LEU A 305 3.85 -0.85 -14.78
CA LEU A 305 5.27 -0.61 -14.91
C LEU A 305 5.52 0.04 -16.26
N THR A 306 6.21 1.19 -16.23
CA THR A 306 6.68 1.87 -17.43
C THR A 306 8.19 1.90 -17.43
N LEU A 307 8.79 1.48 -18.54
CA LEU A 307 10.20 1.65 -18.85
C LEU A 307 10.36 2.66 -19.98
N VAL A 308 11.24 3.64 -19.80
CA VAL A 308 11.66 4.56 -20.86
C VAL A 308 13.16 4.40 -21.06
N ALA A 309 13.58 4.04 -22.27
CA ALA A 309 14.99 3.89 -22.62
C ALA A 309 15.73 5.21 -22.35
N ALA A 310 16.73 5.17 -21.47
CA ALA A 310 17.46 6.36 -21.08
C ALA A 310 18.22 6.94 -22.29
N GLY A 311 18.24 8.28 -22.37
CA GLY A 311 19.01 9.00 -23.38
C GLY A 311 19.68 10.22 -22.78
N PRO A 312 20.98 10.45 -23.01
CA PRO A 312 21.70 11.59 -22.45
C PRO A 312 21.13 12.94 -22.92
N SER A 313 20.39 12.96 -24.03
CA SER A 313 19.76 14.15 -24.60
C SER A 313 18.57 14.68 -23.79
N TRP A 314 18.02 13.92 -22.84
CA TRP A 314 16.79 14.31 -22.13
C TRP A 314 16.77 14.04 -20.63
N LEU A 315 17.73 13.28 -20.08
CA LEU A 315 17.77 12.99 -18.64
C LEU A 315 17.82 14.26 -17.76
N ASP A 316 18.51 15.30 -18.20
CA ASP A 316 18.55 16.58 -17.48
C ASP A 316 17.16 17.24 -17.40
N TYR A 317 16.33 17.12 -18.44
CA TYR A 317 14.94 17.62 -18.42
C TYR A 317 14.04 16.78 -17.51
N TRP A 318 14.28 15.46 -17.45
CA TRP A 318 13.59 14.59 -16.50
C TRP A 318 13.89 15.03 -15.07
N LEU A 319 15.17 15.24 -14.74
CA LEU A 319 15.64 15.63 -13.41
C LEU A 319 15.44 17.13 -13.07
N ALA A 320 15.02 17.95 -14.02
CA ALA A 320 14.79 19.38 -13.80
C ALA A 320 13.69 19.63 -12.77
N ASP A 321 13.84 20.69 -11.97
CA ASP A 321 12.80 21.14 -11.05
C ASP A 321 11.53 21.57 -11.81
N HIS A 322 10.39 21.52 -11.11
CA HIS A 322 9.10 21.94 -11.63
C HIS A 322 8.25 22.54 -10.50
N ASP A 323 7.25 23.36 -10.87
CA ASP A 323 6.25 23.91 -9.97
C ASP A 323 4.86 23.52 -10.49
N THR A 324 4.48 22.28 -10.18
CA THR A 324 3.17 21.71 -10.52
C THR A 324 2.63 20.98 -9.31
N ALA A 325 1.32 20.84 -9.19
CA ALA A 325 0.71 20.19 -8.03
C ALA A 325 1.11 18.70 -7.86
N ALA A 326 1.40 17.99 -8.97
CA ALA A 326 1.50 16.53 -8.90
C ALA A 326 2.41 15.83 -9.93
N LEU A 327 3.19 16.54 -10.78
CA LEU A 327 4.23 15.84 -11.55
C LEU A 327 5.21 15.13 -10.59
N PRO A 328 5.79 13.99 -11.01
CA PRO A 328 6.83 13.36 -10.23
C PRO A 328 8.05 14.28 -10.09
N THR A 329 8.69 14.23 -8.91
CA THR A 329 9.98 14.86 -8.64
C THR A 329 11.08 13.79 -8.65
N PRO A 330 11.58 13.39 -9.83
CA PRO A 330 12.54 12.30 -9.94
C PRO A 330 13.91 12.66 -9.37
N ARG A 331 14.68 11.61 -9.08
CA ARG A 331 16.07 11.72 -8.61
C ARG A 331 16.92 10.69 -9.33
N ALA A 332 18.21 10.99 -9.47
CA ALA A 332 19.18 9.99 -9.91
C ALA A 332 19.09 8.76 -8.99
N PHE A 333 19.00 7.59 -9.60
CA PHE A 333 18.89 6.33 -8.87
C PHE A 333 20.23 6.00 -8.18
N SER A 334 20.16 5.54 -6.94
CA SER A 334 21.30 5.03 -6.19
C SER A 334 20.88 3.82 -5.40
N VAL A 335 21.66 2.74 -5.46
CA VAL A 335 21.47 1.59 -4.59
C VAL A 335 21.89 2.00 -3.16
N VAL A 336 20.96 1.92 -2.21
CA VAL A 336 21.25 2.13 -0.80
C VAL A 336 21.23 0.78 -0.11
N ALA A 337 22.40 0.26 0.26
CA ALA A 337 22.47 -0.96 1.06
C ALA A 337 21.90 -0.69 2.47
N GLY A 338 20.99 -1.54 2.93
CA GLY A 338 20.51 -1.51 4.31
C GLY A 338 21.67 -1.71 5.29
N GLN A 339 21.75 -0.86 6.31
CA GLN A 339 22.72 -1.04 7.40
C GLN A 339 22.07 -1.89 8.48
N SER A 340 22.69 -3.02 8.82
CA SER A 340 22.29 -3.83 9.97
C SER A 340 23.12 -3.40 11.19
N THR A 341 22.45 -3.11 12.30
CA THR A 341 23.13 -3.02 13.61
C THR A 341 23.60 -4.43 13.98
N PRO A 342 24.83 -4.63 14.45
CA PRO A 342 25.25 -5.95 14.92
C PRO A 342 24.32 -6.42 16.04
N ALA A 343 23.56 -7.49 15.81
CA ALA A 343 22.77 -8.11 16.85
C ALA A 343 23.70 -8.60 17.96
N ALA A 344 23.38 -8.30 19.22
CA ALA A 344 24.04 -8.94 20.35
C ALA A 344 23.60 -10.42 20.36
N ASN A 345 24.58 -11.30 20.16
CA ASN A 345 24.47 -12.77 20.01
C ASN A 345 24.01 -13.27 18.65
N GLN A 346 24.94 -13.96 17.99
CA GLN A 346 24.74 -14.74 16.78
C GLN A 346 23.69 -15.83 17.03
N GLU A 347 22.69 -15.85 16.16
CA GLU A 347 21.78 -16.96 15.92
C GLU A 347 22.59 -18.22 15.60
N THR A 348 22.68 -19.13 16.57
CA THR A 348 22.93 -20.53 16.25
C THR A 348 21.59 -21.14 15.91
N SER A 349 21.39 -21.45 14.62
CA SER A 349 20.32 -22.33 14.14
C SER A 349 20.38 -23.65 14.90
N THR A 350 19.65 -23.72 16.00
CA THR A 350 19.41 -24.93 16.78
C THR A 350 17.91 -25.14 16.84
N SER A 351 17.44 -26.37 16.67
CA SER A 351 16.00 -26.67 16.77
C SER A 351 15.48 -26.21 18.14
N PRO A 352 14.30 -25.58 18.24
CA PRO A 352 13.73 -25.18 19.53
C PRO A 352 13.41 -26.41 20.40
N SER A 353 13.11 -26.19 21.68
CA SER A 353 12.55 -27.23 22.54
C SER A 353 11.23 -27.78 21.95
N PRO A 354 10.84 -29.04 22.26
CA PRO A 354 9.57 -29.60 21.80
C PRO A 354 8.34 -28.78 22.24
N TRP A 355 8.40 -28.15 23.42
CA TRP A 355 7.29 -27.34 23.92
C TRP A 355 7.13 -26.05 23.12
N LEU A 356 8.22 -25.30 22.92
CA LEU A 356 8.19 -24.03 22.20
C LEU A 356 7.87 -24.22 20.71
N ALA A 357 8.35 -25.31 20.10
CA ALA A 357 7.96 -25.73 18.75
C ALA A 357 6.44 -25.96 18.65
N GLY A 358 5.89 -26.74 19.59
CA GLY A 358 4.46 -27.03 19.62
C GLY A 358 3.62 -25.78 19.89
N LEU A 359 4.10 -24.86 20.73
CA LEU A 359 3.44 -23.58 20.97
C LEU A 359 3.39 -22.75 19.67
N ALA A 360 4.50 -22.68 18.92
CA ALA A 360 4.55 -21.96 17.64
C ALA A 360 3.51 -22.47 16.64
N GLU A 361 3.38 -23.79 16.49
CA GLU A 361 2.35 -24.38 15.63
C GLU A 361 0.93 -24.02 16.10
N ARG A 362 0.66 -24.12 17.41
CA ARG A 362 -0.65 -23.79 17.98
C ARG A 362 -0.98 -22.30 17.84
N VAL A 363 0.00 -21.40 17.95
CA VAL A 363 -0.19 -19.97 17.70
C VAL A 363 -0.52 -19.71 16.23
N GLU A 364 0.22 -20.31 15.30
CA GLU A 364 -0.02 -20.10 13.86
C GLU A 364 -1.41 -20.58 13.45
N GLN A 365 -1.88 -21.71 14.00
CA GLN A 365 -3.24 -22.21 13.79
C GLN A 365 -4.35 -21.25 14.28
N ARG A 366 -4.05 -20.37 15.23
CA ARG A 366 -5.01 -19.41 15.83
C ARG A 366 -4.86 -18.00 15.27
N ARG A 367 -3.81 -17.73 14.49
CA ARG A 367 -3.43 -16.40 14.00
C ARG A 367 -4.60 -15.65 13.36
N SER A 368 -5.25 -16.25 12.36
CA SER A 368 -6.39 -15.62 11.66
C SER A 368 -7.60 -15.41 12.56
N ARG A 369 -7.86 -16.32 13.50
CA ARG A 369 -8.99 -16.23 14.43
C ARG A 369 -8.78 -15.13 15.48
N PHE A 370 -7.56 -14.94 15.96
CA PHE A 370 -7.19 -13.81 16.82
C PHE A 370 -7.29 -12.48 16.07
N ASN A 371 -6.82 -12.42 14.82
CA ASN A 371 -6.98 -11.23 13.97
C ASN A 371 -8.46 -10.91 13.74
N ALA A 372 -9.30 -11.92 13.46
CA ALA A 372 -10.74 -11.74 13.30
C ALA A 372 -11.41 -11.25 14.59
N LEU A 373 -11.00 -11.76 15.76
CA LEU A 373 -11.52 -11.29 17.05
C LEU A 373 -11.11 -9.83 17.31
N ASP A 374 -9.85 -9.48 17.06
CA ASP A 374 -9.36 -8.13 17.25
C ASP A 374 -9.98 -7.13 16.26
N GLN A 375 -10.24 -7.53 15.01
CA GLN A 375 -10.85 -6.68 13.98
C GLN A 375 -12.20 -6.07 14.37
N VAL A 376 -12.94 -6.69 15.30
CA VAL A 376 -14.22 -6.17 15.84
C VAL A 376 -14.02 -4.84 16.56
N ALA A 377 -12.91 -4.68 17.27
CA ALA A 377 -12.67 -3.57 18.22
C ALA A 377 -11.32 -2.85 18.03
N GLY A 378 -10.43 -3.41 17.21
CA GLY A 378 -9.05 -3.01 16.99
C GLY A 378 -8.70 -2.98 15.50
N ASP A 379 -7.42 -3.18 15.19
CA ASP A 379 -6.83 -3.12 13.85
C ASP A 379 -6.66 -4.49 13.20
N GLY A 380 -6.98 -5.58 13.91
CA GLY A 380 -7.03 -6.92 13.35
C GLY A 380 -5.65 -7.57 13.20
N ASP A 381 -4.66 -7.15 13.99
CA ASP A 381 -3.26 -7.59 13.90
C ASP A 381 -2.79 -8.39 15.13
N PHE A 382 -3.67 -8.62 16.11
CA PHE A 382 -3.28 -9.24 17.38
C PHE A 382 -2.64 -10.63 17.20
N GLY A 383 -3.21 -11.45 16.32
CA GLY A 383 -2.69 -12.77 15.99
C GLY A 383 -1.35 -12.72 15.26
N ASP A 384 -1.14 -11.74 14.38
CA ASP A 384 0.16 -11.50 13.74
C ASP A 384 1.24 -11.15 14.77
N ASN A 385 0.91 -10.27 15.73
CA ASN A 385 1.80 -9.89 16.81
C ASN A 385 2.12 -11.09 17.74
N LEU A 386 1.13 -11.93 18.03
CA LEU A 386 1.31 -13.17 18.82
C LEU A 386 2.23 -14.17 18.08
N ALA A 387 2.01 -14.39 16.77
CA ALA A 387 2.83 -15.29 15.97
C ALA A 387 4.27 -14.77 15.82
N ALA A 388 4.44 -13.47 15.59
CA ALA A 388 5.76 -12.85 15.46
C ALA A 388 6.62 -13.03 16.70
N GLY A 389 6.07 -12.80 17.90
CA GLY A 389 6.81 -12.97 19.15
C GLY A 389 7.24 -14.41 19.39
N VAL A 390 6.38 -15.39 19.12
CA VAL A 390 6.71 -16.81 19.30
C VAL A 390 7.73 -17.28 18.25
N SER A 391 7.59 -16.85 16.99
CA SER A 391 8.57 -17.14 15.94
C SER A 391 9.98 -16.61 16.28
N LYS A 392 10.06 -15.39 16.81
CA LYS A 392 11.32 -14.80 17.27
C LYS A 392 11.89 -15.50 18.52
N ALA A 393 11.04 -15.98 19.42
CA ALA A 393 11.48 -16.79 20.56
C ALA A 393 12.04 -18.14 20.10
N VAL A 394 11.43 -18.78 19.09
CA VAL A 394 11.95 -20.00 18.46
C VAL A 394 13.33 -19.77 17.85
N ALA A 395 13.55 -18.63 17.19
CA ALA A 395 14.85 -18.29 16.62
C ALA A 395 15.97 -18.07 17.67
N ARG A 396 15.60 -17.76 18.92
CA ARG A 396 16.52 -17.51 20.04
C ARG A 396 16.80 -18.76 20.88
N SER A 397 16.02 -19.83 20.71
CA SER A 397 16.05 -21.00 21.59
C SER A 397 16.89 -22.15 21.05
N GLY A 398 17.05 -23.21 21.86
CA GLY A 398 17.75 -24.43 21.50
C GLY A 398 17.00 -25.69 22.00
N PRO A 399 17.47 -26.88 21.61
CA PRO A 399 16.68 -28.12 21.73
C PRO A 399 16.59 -28.61 23.18
N ASP A 400 17.56 -28.21 24.00
CA ASP A 400 17.67 -28.57 25.42
C ASP A 400 16.97 -27.54 26.33
N GLY A 401 16.15 -26.65 25.76
CA GLY A 401 15.37 -25.67 26.52
C GLY A 401 14.36 -26.33 27.46
N ASP A 402 14.24 -25.77 28.65
CA ASP A 402 13.15 -26.05 29.59
C ASP A 402 12.11 -24.92 29.60
N LEU A 403 11.01 -25.14 30.31
CA LEU A 403 9.90 -24.17 30.41
C LEU A 403 10.36 -22.79 30.89
N GLY A 404 11.34 -22.71 31.78
CA GLY A 404 11.87 -21.44 32.28
C GLY A 404 12.63 -20.67 31.19
N SER A 405 13.59 -21.35 30.55
CA SER A 405 14.38 -20.77 29.45
C SER A 405 13.51 -20.39 28.24
N ASP A 406 12.53 -21.21 27.86
CA ASP A 406 11.62 -20.91 26.75
C ASP A 406 10.70 -19.73 27.07
N THR A 407 10.21 -19.63 28.30
CA THR A 407 9.45 -18.47 28.77
C THR A 407 10.32 -17.20 28.77
N GLY A 408 11.61 -17.32 29.09
CA GLY A 408 12.58 -16.24 28.97
C GLY A 408 12.83 -15.80 27.53
N HIS A 409 12.93 -16.74 26.59
CA HIS A 409 13.03 -16.44 25.15
C HIS A 409 11.77 -15.72 24.66
N LEU A 410 10.57 -16.16 25.05
CA LEU A 410 9.31 -15.46 24.77
C LEU A 410 9.34 -14.03 25.33
N ALA A 411 9.73 -13.84 26.60
CA ALA A 411 9.79 -12.53 27.21
C ALA A 411 10.68 -11.56 26.42
N SER A 412 11.89 -11.99 26.08
CA SER A 412 12.83 -11.16 25.31
C SER A 412 12.33 -10.88 23.89
N ALA A 413 11.77 -11.89 23.20
CA ALA A 413 11.26 -11.74 21.84
C ALA A 413 10.09 -10.74 21.78
N TYR A 414 9.18 -10.78 22.76
CA TYR A 414 8.07 -9.84 22.81
C TYR A 414 8.48 -8.43 23.23
N LEU A 415 9.47 -8.27 24.13
CA LEU A 415 9.95 -6.97 24.58
C LEU A 415 10.82 -6.24 23.54
N ASP A 416 11.73 -6.97 22.89
CA ASP A 416 12.76 -6.35 22.06
C ASP A 416 12.30 -6.12 20.61
N ASP A 417 11.25 -6.84 20.20
CA ASP A 417 11.13 -7.27 18.82
C ASP A 417 9.68 -7.26 18.29
N VAL A 418 8.68 -7.16 19.17
CA VAL A 418 7.27 -7.05 18.78
C VAL A 418 6.74 -5.69 19.19
N GLY A 419 6.22 -4.94 18.21
CA GLY A 419 5.63 -3.62 18.41
C GLY A 419 4.19 -3.67 18.92
N GLY A 420 3.49 -2.54 18.77
CA GLY A 420 2.10 -2.40 19.22
C GLY A 420 1.96 -2.40 20.75
N SER A 421 0.73 -2.50 21.23
CA SER A 421 0.46 -2.62 22.68
C SER A 421 0.56 -4.06 23.17
N SER A 422 0.27 -5.06 22.34
CA SER A 422 0.29 -6.48 22.72
C SER A 422 1.72 -6.99 22.96
N GLY A 423 2.67 -6.60 22.10
CA GLY A 423 4.09 -6.96 22.20
C GLY A 423 4.68 -6.73 23.60
N PRO A 424 4.86 -5.47 24.03
CA PRO A 424 5.45 -5.17 25.33
C PRO A 424 4.65 -5.72 26.51
N LEU A 425 3.31 -5.79 26.42
CA LEU A 425 2.50 -6.32 27.52
C LEU A 425 2.66 -7.84 27.69
N LEU A 426 2.67 -8.60 26.60
CA LEU A 426 2.98 -10.04 26.63
C LEU A 426 4.42 -10.27 27.08
N GLY A 427 5.35 -9.42 26.64
CA GLY A 427 6.74 -9.42 27.10
C GLY A 427 6.87 -9.23 28.62
N LEU A 428 6.07 -8.33 29.21
CA LEU A 428 6.00 -8.17 30.67
C LEU A 428 5.38 -9.39 31.37
N VAL A 429 4.35 -10.01 30.78
CA VAL A 429 3.73 -11.23 31.32
C VAL A 429 4.72 -12.38 31.34
N PHE A 430 5.35 -12.68 30.20
CA PHE A 430 6.35 -13.75 30.10
C PHE A 430 7.58 -13.43 30.95
N GLY A 431 8.02 -12.17 31.02
CA GLY A 431 9.15 -11.78 31.87
C GLY A 431 8.89 -12.02 33.35
N ALA A 432 7.69 -11.70 33.83
CA ALA A 432 7.28 -11.97 35.21
C ALA A 432 7.17 -13.47 35.50
N LEU A 433 6.65 -14.26 34.56
CA LEU A 433 6.58 -15.72 34.67
C LEU A 433 7.98 -16.35 34.67
N ALA A 434 8.83 -15.99 33.71
CA ALA A 434 10.20 -16.50 33.60
C ALA A 434 11.00 -16.26 34.89
N ALA A 435 10.87 -15.06 35.49
CA ALA A 435 11.55 -14.72 36.74
C ALA A 435 11.13 -15.58 37.95
N ARG A 436 9.95 -16.21 37.91
CA ARG A 436 9.45 -17.11 38.97
C ARG A 436 9.69 -18.58 38.68
N ILE A 437 9.67 -18.96 37.41
CA ILE A 437 9.91 -20.33 36.94
C ILE A 437 11.41 -20.67 36.96
N ASP A 438 12.28 -19.70 36.69
CA ASP A 438 13.73 -19.91 36.65
C ASP A 438 14.26 -20.52 37.97
N GLY A 439 14.88 -21.69 37.86
CA GLY A 439 15.38 -22.46 39.00
C GLY A 439 14.35 -23.14 39.89
N ALA A 440 13.04 -23.07 39.57
CA ALA A 440 12.00 -23.77 40.31
C ALA A 440 12.03 -25.28 40.04
N ALA A 441 11.84 -26.11 41.06
CA ALA A 441 11.68 -27.54 40.87
C ALA A 441 10.33 -27.85 40.21
N ALA A 442 10.23 -28.97 39.48
CA ALA A 442 9.01 -29.35 38.76
C ALA A 442 7.74 -29.38 39.65
N ALA A 443 7.89 -29.78 40.93
CA ALA A 443 6.79 -29.81 41.89
C ALA A 443 6.31 -28.41 42.31
N ASP A 444 7.14 -27.38 42.17
CA ASP A 444 6.88 -26.01 42.59
C ASP A 444 6.41 -25.11 41.43
N LEU A 445 6.44 -25.63 40.18
CA LEU A 445 6.02 -24.88 38.99
C LEU A 445 4.58 -24.31 39.09
N PRO A 446 3.57 -25.05 39.62
CA PRO A 446 2.24 -24.49 39.89
C PRO A 446 2.26 -23.23 40.77
N ALA A 447 3.07 -23.21 41.83
CA ALA A 447 3.20 -22.06 42.72
C ALA A 447 3.95 -20.91 42.04
N ALA A 448 5.02 -21.24 41.32
CA ALA A 448 5.82 -20.28 40.55
C ALA A 448 4.99 -19.57 39.47
N LEU A 449 4.15 -20.31 38.73
CA LEU A 449 3.23 -19.77 37.73
C LEU A 449 2.22 -18.81 38.37
N LEU A 450 1.61 -19.17 39.50
CA LEU A 450 0.67 -18.29 40.19
C LEU A 450 1.33 -16.98 40.63
N ALA A 451 2.52 -17.07 41.25
CA ALA A 451 3.30 -15.91 41.63
C ALA A 451 3.69 -15.06 40.41
N GLY A 452 4.05 -15.69 39.29
CA GLY A 452 4.39 -15.03 38.04
C GLY A 452 3.20 -14.28 37.44
N PHE A 453 1.99 -14.86 37.46
CA PHE A 453 0.77 -14.17 37.03
C PHE A 453 0.41 -12.98 37.93
N SER A 454 0.67 -13.08 39.24
CA SER A 454 0.50 -11.95 40.17
C SER A 454 1.44 -10.79 39.85
N ASP A 455 2.73 -11.10 39.61
CA ASP A 455 3.73 -10.11 39.21
C ASP A 455 3.42 -9.52 37.83
N ALA A 456 2.95 -10.35 36.89
CA ALA A 456 2.53 -9.95 35.56
C ALA A 456 1.36 -8.97 35.61
N LEU A 457 0.34 -9.25 36.42
CA LEU A 457 -0.78 -8.34 36.66
C LEU A 457 -0.28 -6.97 37.11
N THR A 458 0.60 -6.94 38.11
CA THR A 458 1.17 -5.70 38.62
C THR A 458 1.99 -4.95 37.56
N ALA A 459 2.83 -5.67 36.81
CA ALA A 459 3.68 -5.09 35.77
C ALA A 459 2.85 -4.50 34.62
N VAL A 460 1.85 -5.22 34.14
CA VAL A 460 0.94 -4.78 33.08
C VAL A 460 0.11 -3.59 33.52
N GLN A 461 -0.47 -3.62 34.72
CA GLN A 461 -1.25 -2.48 35.23
C GLN A 461 -0.38 -1.22 35.37
N ARG A 462 0.87 -1.37 35.82
CA ARG A 462 1.83 -0.27 35.92
C ARG A 462 2.21 0.30 34.55
N ALA A 463 2.44 -0.56 33.56
CA ALA A 463 2.88 -0.14 32.23
C ALA A 463 1.73 0.39 31.36
N GLY A 464 0.61 -0.33 31.32
CA GLY A 464 -0.54 -0.03 30.46
C GLY A 464 -1.62 0.83 31.11
N GLY A 465 -1.61 1.00 32.44
CA GLY A 465 -2.58 1.81 33.18
C GLY A 465 -4.01 1.26 33.21
N ALA A 466 -4.22 0.04 32.69
CA ALA A 466 -5.50 -0.64 32.69
C ALA A 466 -5.82 -1.22 34.07
N GLN A 467 -7.10 -1.22 34.41
CA GLN A 467 -7.65 -1.73 35.65
C GLN A 467 -8.67 -2.84 35.36
N ARG A 468 -9.11 -3.50 36.42
CA ARG A 468 -10.21 -4.45 36.35
C ARG A 468 -11.46 -3.75 35.81
N GLY A 469 -12.14 -4.41 34.87
CA GLY A 469 -13.31 -3.90 34.18
C GLY A 469 -13.00 -2.88 33.08
N ASP A 470 -11.74 -2.76 32.65
CA ASP A 470 -11.38 -1.91 31.50
C ASP A 470 -11.43 -2.65 30.16
N ARG A 471 -11.75 -3.94 30.19
CA ARG A 471 -11.84 -4.84 29.02
C ARG A 471 -10.48 -5.03 28.37
N THR A 472 -9.57 -5.68 29.08
CA THR A 472 -8.22 -5.99 28.61
C THR A 472 -7.74 -7.32 29.19
N LEU A 473 -6.52 -7.73 28.83
CA LEU A 473 -5.84 -8.86 29.45
C LEU A 473 -5.70 -8.79 30.99
N VAL A 474 -5.82 -7.59 31.58
CA VAL A 474 -5.87 -7.39 33.04
C VAL A 474 -7.05 -8.11 33.68
N ASP A 475 -8.19 -8.22 32.98
CA ASP A 475 -9.39 -8.87 33.50
C ASP A 475 -9.17 -10.37 33.71
N THR A 476 -8.47 -11.03 32.77
CA THR A 476 -8.11 -12.44 32.89
C THR A 476 -7.08 -12.68 33.98
N LEU A 477 -6.01 -11.88 34.02
CA LEU A 477 -4.97 -11.97 35.06
C LEU A 477 -5.57 -11.78 36.46
N ALA A 478 -6.44 -10.77 36.62
CA ALA A 478 -7.16 -10.53 37.86
C ALA A 478 -8.10 -11.69 38.22
N GLY A 479 -8.75 -12.31 37.23
CA GLY A 479 -9.61 -13.48 37.44
C GLY A 479 -8.89 -14.68 38.05
N ILE A 480 -7.64 -14.94 37.64
CA ILE A 480 -6.79 -15.99 38.24
C ILE A 480 -6.52 -15.68 39.71
N MET A 481 -6.13 -14.43 40.01
CA MET A 481 -5.80 -13.99 41.38
C MET A 481 -7.02 -13.99 42.30
N ASP A 482 -8.18 -13.55 41.80
CA ASP A 482 -9.41 -13.50 42.59
C ASP A 482 -9.90 -14.90 42.96
N ASP A 483 -9.83 -15.83 42.00
CA ASP A 483 -10.26 -17.20 42.21
C ASP A 483 -9.39 -17.92 43.25
N THR A 484 -8.06 -17.88 43.07
CA THR A 484 -7.11 -18.51 44.00
C THR A 484 -7.20 -17.90 45.40
N ALA A 485 -7.29 -16.57 45.52
CA ALA A 485 -7.49 -15.90 46.79
C ALA A 485 -8.82 -16.29 47.47
N SER A 486 -9.90 -16.43 46.70
CA SER A 486 -11.22 -16.80 47.26
C SER A 486 -11.29 -18.23 47.81
N ARG A 487 -10.41 -19.12 47.30
CA ARG A 487 -10.33 -20.53 47.68
C ARG A 487 -9.13 -20.85 48.60
N ASP A 488 -8.39 -19.82 49.03
CA ASP A 488 -7.17 -19.95 49.84
C ASP A 488 -6.16 -20.94 49.20
N GLN A 489 -5.96 -20.80 47.88
CA GLN A 489 -5.01 -21.61 47.11
C GLN A 489 -3.70 -20.85 46.86
N GLU A 490 -2.58 -21.53 47.09
CA GLU A 490 -1.23 -20.98 46.87
C GLU A 490 -0.59 -21.48 45.57
N VAL A 491 -1.29 -22.33 44.82
CA VAL A 491 -0.85 -22.87 43.52
C VAL A 491 -1.86 -22.50 42.44
N LEU A 492 -1.38 -22.33 41.22
CA LEU A 492 -2.26 -22.35 40.06
C LEU A 492 -2.92 -23.74 40.00
N ASP A 493 -4.16 -23.82 39.53
CA ASP A 493 -4.88 -25.08 39.38
C ASP A 493 -5.94 -24.97 38.27
N GLU A 494 -6.61 -26.09 37.98
CA GLU A 494 -7.64 -26.15 36.93
C GLU A 494 -8.81 -25.18 37.20
N ALA A 495 -9.18 -24.98 38.47
CA ALA A 495 -10.25 -24.06 38.84
C ALA A 495 -9.88 -22.60 38.54
N ALA A 496 -8.66 -22.19 38.85
CA ALA A 496 -8.15 -20.86 38.53
C ALA A 496 -8.11 -20.60 37.03
N LEU A 497 -7.73 -21.60 36.22
CA LEU A 497 -7.75 -21.51 34.76
C LEU A 497 -9.18 -21.43 34.19
N ARG A 498 -10.14 -22.18 34.74
CA ARG A 498 -11.56 -22.03 34.38
C ARG A 498 -12.07 -20.63 34.71
N SER A 499 -11.65 -20.06 35.83
CA SER A 499 -11.95 -18.68 36.20
C SER A 499 -11.30 -17.64 35.29
N ALA A 500 -10.09 -17.92 34.77
CA ALA A 500 -9.43 -17.12 33.74
C ALA A 500 -10.24 -17.10 32.44
N ILE A 501 -10.66 -18.26 31.95
CA ILE A 501 -11.50 -18.39 30.74
C ILE A 501 -12.83 -17.66 30.94
N ALA A 502 -13.49 -17.84 32.09
CA ALA A 502 -14.72 -17.13 32.39
C ALA A 502 -14.51 -15.60 32.50
N ALA A 503 -13.35 -15.14 32.98
CA ALA A 503 -13.02 -13.72 33.03
C ALA A 503 -12.80 -13.15 31.61
N ALA A 504 -12.09 -13.88 30.75
CA ALA A 504 -11.94 -13.55 29.34
C ALA A 504 -13.30 -13.47 28.64
N GLU A 505 -14.19 -14.43 28.88
CA GLU A 505 -15.53 -14.46 28.30
C GLU A 505 -16.40 -13.27 28.75
N ARG A 506 -16.31 -12.87 30.04
CA ARG A 506 -17.06 -11.72 30.58
C ARG A 506 -16.67 -10.39 29.94
N THR A 507 -15.47 -10.28 29.37
CA THR A 507 -15.06 -9.04 28.69
C THR A 507 -15.97 -8.67 27.51
N ARG A 508 -16.73 -9.62 26.96
CA ARG A 508 -17.72 -9.35 25.89
C ARG A 508 -18.78 -8.34 26.29
N ASP A 509 -19.13 -8.31 27.58
CA ASP A 509 -20.20 -7.46 28.12
C ASP A 509 -19.64 -6.18 28.76
N MET A 510 -18.33 -5.96 28.68
CA MET A 510 -17.67 -4.81 29.28
C MET A 510 -17.51 -3.67 28.28
N THR A 511 -17.78 -2.45 28.75
CA THR A 511 -17.40 -1.23 28.04
C THR A 511 -15.88 -1.05 28.12
N ALA A 512 -15.23 -0.95 26.96
CA ALA A 512 -13.80 -0.70 26.88
C ALA A 512 -13.45 0.69 27.41
N ARG A 513 -12.50 0.76 28.36
CA ARG A 513 -11.97 2.03 28.88
C ARG A 513 -10.50 2.25 28.53
N ARG A 514 -9.84 1.23 27.99
CA ARG A 514 -8.44 1.23 27.58
C ARG A 514 -8.27 0.50 26.25
N GLY A 515 -7.10 0.66 25.63
CA GLY A 515 -6.77 0.05 24.34
C GLY A 515 -7.55 0.66 23.17
N ARG A 516 -7.40 0.08 21.98
CA ARG A 516 -8.10 0.52 20.76
C ARG A 516 -9.62 0.38 20.86
N ALA A 517 -10.07 -0.63 21.60
CA ALA A 517 -11.48 -0.91 21.87
C ALA A 517 -12.23 0.30 22.49
N ALA A 518 -11.55 1.17 23.25
CA ALA A 518 -12.16 2.35 23.84
C ALA A 518 -12.64 3.40 22.81
N TYR A 519 -12.08 3.39 21.58
CA TYR A 519 -12.44 4.38 20.55
C TYR A 519 -13.71 4.04 19.77
N VAL A 520 -14.16 2.78 19.80
CA VAL A 520 -15.28 2.33 18.96
C VAL A 520 -16.62 2.18 19.73
N GLY A 521 -16.62 2.47 21.03
CA GLY A 521 -17.81 2.51 21.88
C GLY A 521 -18.55 1.16 21.92
N ASP A 522 -19.87 1.17 21.88
CA ASP A 522 -20.71 -0.04 22.01
C ASP A 522 -20.51 -1.09 20.90
N ARG A 523 -19.77 -0.77 19.83
CA ARG A 523 -19.43 -1.74 18.77
C ARG A 523 -18.63 -2.94 19.26
N VAL A 524 -17.96 -2.81 20.41
CA VAL A 524 -17.18 -3.89 20.99
C VAL A 524 -18.03 -4.93 21.73
N LEU A 525 -19.29 -4.60 22.07
CA LEU A 525 -20.15 -5.48 22.85
C LEU A 525 -20.51 -6.75 22.07
N GLY A 526 -20.49 -7.89 22.74
CA GLY A 526 -20.82 -9.20 22.15
C GLY A 526 -19.63 -10.06 21.74
N SER A 527 -18.41 -9.51 21.70
CA SER A 527 -17.17 -10.24 21.44
C SER A 527 -16.17 -10.06 22.59
N PRO A 528 -15.48 -11.11 23.06
CA PRO A 528 -14.47 -10.97 24.12
C PRO A 528 -13.24 -10.19 23.65
N ASP A 529 -12.43 -9.72 24.60
CA ASP A 529 -11.16 -9.05 24.35
C ASP A 529 -10.08 -10.06 23.89
N PRO A 530 -9.36 -9.80 22.77
CA PRO A 530 -8.35 -10.72 22.26
C PRO A 530 -7.19 -10.93 23.25
N GLY A 531 -6.78 -9.88 23.96
CA GLY A 531 -5.74 -9.99 25.00
C GLY A 531 -6.17 -10.86 26.17
N ALA A 532 -7.41 -10.69 26.63
CA ALA A 532 -8.00 -11.50 27.70
C ALA A 532 -8.11 -12.98 27.31
N VAL A 533 -8.56 -13.27 26.08
CA VAL A 533 -8.63 -14.64 25.53
C VAL A 533 -7.22 -15.24 25.41
N ALA A 534 -6.26 -14.48 24.89
CA ALA A 534 -4.88 -14.94 24.74
C ALA A 534 -4.23 -15.30 26.08
N ILE A 535 -4.41 -14.49 27.13
CA ILE A 535 -3.90 -14.83 28.47
C ILE A 535 -4.57 -16.07 29.04
N ALA A 536 -5.88 -16.25 28.85
CA ALA A 536 -6.58 -17.43 29.35
C ALA A 536 -6.05 -18.71 28.68
N TRP A 537 -5.84 -18.65 27.36
CA TRP A 537 -5.25 -19.75 26.59
C TRP A 537 -3.79 -20.02 26.97
N LEU A 538 -2.94 -18.98 26.99
CA LEU A 538 -1.52 -19.11 27.36
C LEU A 538 -1.33 -19.63 28.78
N ALA A 539 -2.21 -19.26 29.73
CA ALA A 539 -2.17 -19.78 31.09
C ALA A 539 -2.44 -21.30 31.13
N ALA A 540 -3.36 -21.80 30.31
CA ALA A 540 -3.61 -23.24 30.18
C ALA A 540 -2.42 -23.95 29.53
N GLU A 541 -1.81 -23.38 28.49
CA GLU A 541 -0.63 -23.95 27.81
C GLU A 541 0.59 -24.06 28.74
N LEU A 542 0.83 -23.04 29.57
CA LEU A 542 1.90 -23.03 30.57
C LEU A 542 1.64 -24.03 31.70
N TRP A 543 0.38 -24.16 32.12
CA TRP A 543 -0.03 -25.12 33.14
C TRP A 543 0.12 -26.57 32.69
N ASP A 544 -0.34 -26.89 31.48
CA ASP A 544 -0.23 -28.23 30.91
C ASP A 544 1.25 -28.63 30.76
N ALA A 545 2.11 -27.67 30.39
CA ALA A 545 3.56 -27.86 30.33
C ALA A 545 4.18 -28.10 31.72
N ALA A 546 3.78 -27.32 32.72
CA ALA A 546 4.28 -27.44 34.09
C ALA A 546 3.87 -28.75 34.77
N THR A 547 2.68 -29.27 34.46
CA THR A 547 2.12 -30.48 35.09
C THR A 547 2.31 -31.75 34.26
N GLY A 548 2.72 -31.61 33.00
CA GLY A 548 2.88 -32.73 32.07
C GLY A 548 1.57 -33.45 31.71
N SER A 549 0.41 -32.84 31.98
CA SER A 549 -0.92 -33.42 31.75
C SER A 549 -1.81 -32.43 30.98
N PRO A 550 -2.34 -32.82 29.81
CA PRO A 550 -3.25 -31.94 29.06
C PRO A 550 -4.57 -31.78 29.82
N SER A 551 -4.94 -30.54 30.16
CA SER A 551 -6.16 -30.23 30.90
C SER A 551 -7.41 -30.15 30.02
N GLY A 552 -7.23 -30.00 28.69
CA GLY A 552 -8.32 -29.71 27.75
C GLY A 552 -8.87 -28.27 27.88
N LEU A 553 -8.30 -27.45 28.77
CA LEU A 553 -8.75 -26.07 28.97
C LEU A 553 -8.31 -25.14 27.85
N GLY A 554 -7.22 -25.47 27.13
CA GLY A 554 -6.84 -24.76 25.90
C GLY A 554 -7.98 -24.77 24.86
N GLU A 555 -8.62 -25.92 24.65
CA GLU A 555 -9.78 -26.04 23.75
C GLU A 555 -11.00 -25.25 24.26
N SER A 556 -11.15 -25.14 25.59
CA SER A 556 -12.21 -24.32 26.19
C SER A 556 -11.98 -22.82 25.96
N ALA A 557 -10.72 -22.35 26.01
CA ALA A 557 -10.37 -20.99 25.64
C ALA A 557 -10.57 -20.74 24.13
N ASP A 558 -10.30 -21.74 23.28
CA ASP A 558 -10.50 -21.66 21.84
C ASP A 558 -11.96 -21.47 21.43
N ALA A 559 -12.90 -21.90 22.26
CA ALA A 559 -14.33 -21.67 22.02
C ALA A 559 -14.71 -20.18 22.07
N LEU A 560 -13.85 -19.33 22.64
CA LEU A 560 -14.04 -17.87 22.67
C LEU A 560 -13.56 -17.18 21.39
N LEU A 561 -12.77 -17.87 20.57
CA LEU A 561 -12.32 -17.35 19.28
C LEU A 561 -13.39 -17.59 18.21
N PRO A 562 -13.58 -16.64 17.26
CA PRO A 562 -14.52 -16.82 16.16
C PRO A 562 -14.19 -18.08 15.35
N ASN A 563 -15.22 -18.67 14.74
CA ASN A 563 -15.01 -19.78 13.79
C ASN A 563 -14.22 -19.28 12.57
N PRO A 564 -13.34 -20.14 12.00
CA PRO A 564 -12.55 -19.80 10.83
C PRO A 564 -13.39 -19.50 9.60
#